data_AF-A0A972BMF2-F1
#
_entry.id   AF-A0A972BMF2-F1
#
_cell.length_a   1.000
_cell.length_b   1.000
_cell.length_c   1.000
_cell.angle_alpha   90.00
_cell.angle_beta   90.00
_cell.angle_gamma   90.00
#
_symmetry.space_group_name_H-M   'P 1'
#
loop_
_entity.id
_entity.type
_entity.pdbx_description
1 polymer ?
#
loop_
_entity_poly.entity_id
_entity_poly.type
_entity_poly.pdbx_seq_one_letter_code
_entity_poly.pdbx_strand_id
1 'polypeptide(L)'
;MMPSEPLPPLAAYIFTALAFLFFLALCFALQRKLSTKSKRYPGLLLPAFLFLGSLLRFYTLYIKGEVYEGILSLIIPNLATFYFIKVYMEERRKSKMEIEDIRFITLDSDEDLHSLFIKGGLEVGNEPIPSKFMRVLAFKEEEDYLAGASLGKRGEYLVVDSITVDERLRGRGIGQKLMKELLFDLPYEKDLYLMAKAPDFFKKLGFELIPMEECPPVFGCLNCDRLGVNCFPKPMILRRGKNLTIQD
;
A
#
# COMPACT_ATOMS: atom_id res chain seq x y z
N MET A 1 8.40 -61.26 -32.08
CA MET A 1 7.09 -60.58 -31.96
C MET A 1 7.07 -59.88 -30.62
N MET A 2 7.28 -58.56 -30.60
CA MET A 2 7.12 -57.77 -29.36
C MET A 2 5.61 -57.64 -29.09
N PRO A 3 5.11 -57.90 -27.87
CA PRO A 3 3.70 -57.69 -27.57
C PRO A 3 3.42 -56.19 -27.57
N SER A 4 2.48 -55.75 -28.40
CA SER A 4 1.96 -54.38 -28.37
C SER A 4 1.26 -54.15 -27.04
N GLU A 5 1.73 -53.18 -26.25
CA GLU A 5 1.02 -52.77 -25.03
C GLU A 5 -0.41 -52.31 -25.38
N PRO A 6 -1.43 -52.72 -24.60
CA PRO A 6 -2.79 -52.33 -24.88
C PRO A 6 -2.96 -50.82 -24.64
N LEU A 7 -3.41 -50.10 -25.67
CA LEU A 7 -3.83 -48.71 -25.58
C LEU A 7 -4.88 -48.56 -24.45
N PRO A 8 -4.71 -47.58 -23.54
CA PRO A 8 -5.69 -47.37 -22.48
C PRO A 8 -7.06 -46.99 -23.08
N PRO A 9 -8.17 -47.46 -22.49
CA PRO A 9 -9.50 -47.25 -23.05
C PRO A 9 -9.82 -45.75 -23.09
N LEU A 10 -10.41 -45.29 -24.20
CA LEU A 10 -10.86 -43.90 -24.42
C LEU A 10 -11.55 -43.28 -23.19
N ALA A 11 -12.30 -44.10 -22.44
CA ALA A 11 -12.97 -43.73 -21.20
C ALA A 11 -12.02 -43.19 -20.11
N ALA A 12 -10.80 -43.74 -19.99
CA ALA A 12 -9.80 -43.28 -19.03
C ALA A 12 -9.28 -41.87 -19.38
N TYR A 13 -9.10 -41.57 -20.67
CA TYR A 13 -8.72 -40.23 -21.14
C TYR A 13 -9.83 -39.21 -20.92
N ILE A 14 -11.09 -39.59 -21.18
CA ILE A 14 -12.24 -38.71 -20.95
C ILE A 14 -12.39 -38.43 -19.45
N PHE A 15 -12.27 -39.45 -18.60
CA PHE A 15 -12.38 -39.29 -17.15
C PHE A 15 -11.28 -38.38 -16.58
N THR A 16 -10.03 -38.57 -17.01
CA THR A 16 -8.91 -37.72 -16.59
C THR A 16 -9.06 -36.28 -17.06
N ALA A 17 -9.54 -36.05 -18.29
CA ALA A 17 -9.82 -34.71 -18.80
C ALA A 17 -10.95 -34.01 -18.02
N LEU A 18 -12.05 -34.72 -17.72
CA LEU A 18 -13.16 -34.18 -16.94
C LEU A 18 -12.77 -33.87 -15.50
N ALA A 19 -11.97 -34.74 -14.86
CA ALA A 19 -11.42 -34.48 -13.53
C ALA A 19 -10.53 -33.22 -13.53
N PHE A 20 -9.66 -33.06 -14.53
CA PHE A 20 -8.81 -31.88 -14.66
C PHE A 20 -9.63 -30.59 -14.84
N LEU A 21 -10.66 -30.60 -15.69
CA LEU A 21 -11.56 -29.47 -15.90
C LEU A 21 -12.35 -29.11 -14.62
N PHE A 22 -12.82 -30.10 -13.88
CA PHE A 22 -13.49 -29.90 -12.60
C PHE A 22 -12.56 -29.24 -11.57
N PHE A 23 -11.33 -29.73 -11.43
CA PHE A 23 -10.33 -29.14 -10.54
C PHE A 23 -9.94 -27.72 -10.95
N LEU A 24 -9.80 -27.45 -12.25
CA LEU A 24 -9.59 -26.10 -12.77
C LEU A 24 -10.73 -25.15 -12.38
N ALA A 25 -11.97 -25.57 -12.58
CA ALA A 25 -13.15 -24.78 -12.23
C ALA A 25 -13.24 -24.52 -10.72
N LEU A 26 -12.95 -25.53 -9.89
CA LEU A 26 -12.92 -25.41 -8.43
C LEU A 26 -11.82 -24.44 -7.96
N CYS A 27 -10.62 -24.52 -8.54
CA CYS A 27 -9.52 -23.62 -8.25
C CYS A 27 -9.84 -22.17 -8.65
N PHE A 28 -10.48 -21.96 -9.80
CA PHE A 28 -10.93 -20.63 -10.24
C PHE A 28 -12.00 -20.04 -9.31
N ALA A 29 -12.96 -20.86 -8.88
CA ALA A 29 -13.99 -20.45 -7.92
C ALA A 29 -13.38 -20.08 -6.55
N LEU A 30 -12.44 -20.89 -6.05
CA LEU A 30 -11.70 -20.60 -4.82
C LEU A 30 -10.86 -19.33 -4.95
N GLN A 31 -10.18 -19.14 -6.07
CA GLN A 31 -9.39 -17.94 -6.35
C GLN A 31 -10.25 -16.68 -6.37
N ARG A 32 -11.42 -16.70 -7.02
CA ARG A 32 -12.37 -15.57 -7.02
C ARG A 32 -12.86 -15.25 -5.61
N LYS A 33 -13.13 -16.28 -4.79
CA LYS A 33 -13.56 -16.14 -3.39
C LYS A 33 -12.47 -15.62 -2.47
N LEU A 34 -11.21 -16.01 -2.68
CA LEU A 34 -10.06 -15.55 -1.90
C LEU A 34 -9.63 -14.13 -2.29
N SER A 35 -9.66 -13.79 -3.57
CA SER A 35 -9.37 -12.46 -4.10
C SER A 35 -10.34 -11.39 -3.57
N THR A 36 -11.59 -11.77 -3.28
CA THR A 36 -12.61 -10.86 -2.77
C THR A 36 -12.58 -10.66 -1.25
N LYS A 37 -11.93 -11.56 -0.49
CA LYS A 37 -11.97 -11.55 0.99
C LYS A 37 -10.67 -11.15 1.69
N SER A 38 -9.50 -11.22 1.05
CA SER A 38 -8.28 -10.71 1.69
C SER A 38 -7.23 -10.26 0.69
N LYS A 39 -6.68 -9.04 0.86
CA LYS A 39 -5.50 -8.52 0.16
C LYS A 39 -4.21 -9.36 0.44
N ARG A 40 -4.30 -10.46 1.20
CA ARG A 40 -3.15 -11.19 1.77
C ARG A 40 -2.66 -12.36 0.92
N TYR A 41 -3.46 -12.87 -0.01
CA TYR A 41 -3.08 -14.00 -0.87
C TYR A 41 -3.55 -13.78 -2.31
N PRO A 42 -2.67 -13.34 -3.21
CA PRO A 42 -3.02 -13.17 -4.61
C PRO A 42 -2.98 -14.53 -5.30
N GLY A 43 -4.04 -15.33 -5.14
CA GLY A 43 -4.38 -16.40 -6.09
C GLY A 43 -3.32 -17.45 -6.41
N LEU A 44 -2.29 -17.67 -5.58
CA LEU A 44 -1.16 -18.59 -5.87
C LEU A 44 -1.52 -20.08 -5.86
N LEU A 45 -2.71 -20.46 -5.40
CA LEU A 45 -3.18 -21.84 -5.39
C LEU A 45 -3.28 -22.43 -6.80
N LEU A 46 -3.94 -21.72 -7.73
CA LEU A 46 -4.12 -22.19 -9.10
C LEU A 46 -2.76 -22.35 -9.83
N PRO A 47 -1.84 -21.36 -9.78
CA PRO A 47 -0.48 -21.52 -10.31
C PRO A 47 0.30 -22.70 -9.70
N ALA A 48 0.17 -22.94 -8.39
CA ALA A 48 0.84 -24.06 -7.72
C ALA A 48 0.32 -25.43 -8.18
N PHE A 49 -0.99 -25.57 -8.37
CA PHE A 49 -1.60 -26.80 -8.90
C PHE A 49 -1.24 -27.04 -10.38
N LEU A 50 -1.24 -25.99 -11.20
CA LEU A 50 -0.79 -26.09 -12.60
C LEU A 50 0.68 -26.52 -12.69
N PHE A 51 1.53 -25.97 -11.83
CA PHE A 51 2.94 -26.37 -11.74
C PHE A 51 3.08 -27.85 -11.35
N LEU A 52 2.32 -28.32 -10.36
CA LEU A 52 2.34 -29.72 -9.95
C LEU A 52 1.86 -30.66 -11.08
N GLY A 53 0.83 -30.27 -11.83
CA GLY A 53 0.36 -31.00 -13.01
C GLY A 53 1.42 -31.08 -14.12
N SER A 54 2.11 -29.97 -14.38
CA SER A 54 3.26 -29.94 -15.30
C SER A 54 4.41 -30.82 -14.84
N LEU A 55 4.68 -30.89 -13.53
CA LEU A 55 5.72 -31.76 -12.95
C LEU A 55 5.38 -33.24 -13.13
N LEU A 56 4.11 -33.62 -12.94
CA LEU A 56 3.64 -34.98 -13.17
C LEU A 56 3.74 -35.38 -14.65
N ARG A 57 3.38 -34.45 -15.54
CA ARG A 57 3.47 -34.64 -17.00
C ARG A 57 4.93 -34.79 -17.44
N PHE A 58 5.83 -33.94 -16.92
CA PHE A 58 7.26 -34.06 -17.14
C PHE A 58 7.79 -35.44 -16.74
N TYR A 59 7.48 -35.89 -15.52
CA TYR A 59 7.92 -37.19 -15.01
C TYR A 59 7.45 -38.35 -15.91
N THR A 60 6.20 -38.28 -16.37
CA THR A 60 5.64 -39.28 -17.29
C THR A 60 6.37 -39.30 -18.63
N LEU A 61 6.69 -38.14 -19.20
CA LEU A 61 7.42 -38.02 -20.47
C LEU A 61 8.90 -38.40 -20.32
N TYR A 62 9.50 -38.09 -19.18
CA TYR A 62 10.87 -38.45 -18.83
C TYR A 62 11.06 -39.98 -18.77
N ILE A 63 10.15 -40.70 -18.12
CA ILE A 63 10.18 -42.18 -18.09
C ILE A 63 10.06 -42.78 -19.50
N LYS A 64 9.37 -42.09 -20.41
CA LYS A 64 9.23 -42.49 -21.83
C LYS A 64 10.44 -42.13 -22.71
N GLY A 65 11.45 -41.47 -22.16
CA GLY A 65 12.62 -40.99 -22.91
C GLY A 65 12.39 -39.71 -23.72
N GLU A 66 11.20 -39.09 -23.62
CA GLU A 66 10.80 -37.88 -24.35
C GLU A 66 11.21 -36.62 -23.57
N VAL A 67 12.50 -36.48 -23.32
CA VAL A 67 13.05 -35.45 -22.43
C VAL A 67 12.72 -34.02 -22.91
N TYR A 68 12.78 -33.77 -24.22
CA TYR A 68 12.52 -32.44 -24.79
C TYR A 68 11.05 -32.01 -24.62
N GLU A 69 10.10 -32.88 -24.95
CA GLU A 69 8.67 -32.67 -24.72
C GLU A 69 8.34 -32.52 -23.24
N GLY A 70 9.06 -33.28 -22.39
CA GLY A 70 9.06 -33.10 -20.95
C GLY A 70 9.39 -31.65 -20.59
N ILE A 71 10.57 -31.15 -20.97
CA ILE A 71 11.03 -29.80 -20.62
C ILE A 71 10.04 -28.72 -21.11
N LEU A 72 9.52 -28.85 -22.33
CA LEU A 72 8.52 -27.92 -22.87
C LEU A 72 7.21 -27.92 -22.05
N SER A 73 6.79 -29.09 -21.56
CA SER A 73 5.60 -29.24 -20.71
C SER A 73 5.73 -28.60 -19.31
N LEU A 74 6.96 -28.38 -18.84
CA LEU A 74 7.24 -27.60 -17.63
C LEU A 74 7.23 -26.10 -17.91
N ILE A 75 7.88 -25.66 -18.99
CA ILE A 75 8.15 -24.23 -19.19
C ILE A 75 6.90 -23.51 -19.70
N ILE A 76 6.31 -23.97 -20.81
CA ILE A 76 5.26 -23.24 -21.53
C ILE A 76 4.01 -23.00 -20.65
N PRO A 77 3.46 -24.00 -19.94
CA PRO A 77 2.26 -23.79 -19.14
C PRO A 77 2.50 -22.96 -17.87
N ASN A 78 3.75 -22.88 -17.40
CA ASN A 78 4.10 -22.22 -16.15
C ASN A 78 4.70 -20.82 -16.32
N LEU A 79 4.87 -20.32 -17.55
CA LEU A 79 5.29 -18.93 -17.78
C LEU A 79 4.37 -17.93 -17.07
N ALA A 80 3.05 -18.16 -17.11
CA ALA A 80 2.08 -17.36 -16.36
C ALA A 80 2.28 -17.48 -14.84
N THR A 81 2.53 -18.69 -14.33
CA THR A 81 2.84 -18.94 -12.91
C THR A 81 4.08 -18.17 -12.46
N PHE A 82 5.16 -18.21 -13.23
CA PHE A 82 6.39 -17.45 -12.91
C PHE A 82 6.15 -15.94 -12.91
N TYR A 83 5.34 -15.42 -13.84
CA TYR A 83 4.95 -14.01 -13.83
C TYR A 83 4.14 -13.65 -12.57
N PHE A 84 3.15 -14.47 -12.19
CA PHE A 84 2.39 -14.27 -10.95
C PHE A 84 3.27 -14.35 -9.69
N ILE A 85 4.24 -15.27 -9.66
CA ILE A 85 5.21 -15.36 -8.58
C ILE A 85 6.07 -14.09 -8.52
N LYS A 86 6.55 -13.58 -9.66
CA LYS A 86 7.31 -12.32 -9.72
C LYS A 86 6.50 -11.16 -9.17
N VAL A 87 5.27 -10.97 -9.65
CA VAL A 87 4.35 -9.92 -9.16
C VAL A 87 4.07 -10.09 -7.67
N TYR A 88 3.84 -11.31 -7.20
CA TYR A 88 3.66 -11.59 -5.78
C TYR A 88 4.91 -11.25 -4.95
N MET A 89 6.10 -11.61 -5.43
CA MET A 89 7.35 -11.33 -4.74
C MET A 89 7.63 -9.83 -4.68
N GLU A 90 7.31 -9.07 -5.73
CA GLU A 90 7.39 -7.61 -5.73
C GLU A 90 6.40 -6.99 -4.74
N GLU A 91 5.15 -7.45 -4.72
CA GLU A 91 4.14 -6.99 -3.77
C GLU A 91 4.53 -7.35 -2.33
N ARG A 92 5.10 -8.55 -2.13
CA ARG A 92 5.59 -8.99 -0.83
C ARG A 92 6.84 -8.23 -0.39
N ARG A 93 7.75 -7.91 -1.31
CA ARG A 93 8.94 -7.07 -1.02
C ARG A 93 8.49 -5.68 -0.58
N LYS A 94 7.55 -5.08 -1.30
CA LYS A 94 6.88 -3.85 -0.87
C LYS A 94 6.15 -4.01 0.45
N SER A 95 5.64 -5.21 0.79
CA SER A 95 5.01 -5.53 2.09
C SER A 95 5.98 -5.74 3.26
N LYS A 96 7.23 -6.11 2.97
CA LYS A 96 8.24 -6.51 3.96
C LYS A 96 9.23 -5.39 4.32
N MET A 97 9.10 -4.21 3.71
CA MET A 97 9.87 -3.04 4.14
C MET A 97 9.52 -2.72 5.60
N GLU A 98 10.50 -2.88 6.48
CA GLU A 98 10.34 -2.62 7.90
C GLU A 98 10.40 -1.11 8.15
N ILE A 99 9.70 -0.64 9.18
CA ILE A 99 9.63 0.78 9.53
C ILE A 99 11.03 1.36 9.76
N GLU A 100 11.94 0.53 10.25
CA GLU A 100 13.34 0.87 10.58
C GLU A 100 14.17 1.22 9.34
N ASP A 101 13.87 0.63 8.19
CA ASP A 101 14.58 0.86 6.92
C ASP A 101 14.21 2.19 6.26
N ILE A 102 13.06 2.76 6.63
CA ILE A 102 12.59 4.02 6.05
C ILE A 102 13.48 5.16 6.54
N ARG A 103 14.14 5.83 5.61
CA ARG A 103 14.90 7.06 5.85
C ARG A 103 14.19 8.20 5.14
N PHE A 104 13.75 9.19 5.90
CA PHE A 104 13.18 10.39 5.30
C PHE A 104 14.30 11.31 4.81
N ILE A 105 14.09 11.91 3.64
CA ILE A 105 14.90 12.99 3.12
C ILE A 105 14.22 14.32 3.45
N THR A 106 15.02 15.36 3.62
CA THR A 106 14.53 16.73 3.82
C THR A 106 14.46 17.45 2.48
N LEU A 107 13.38 18.21 2.28
CA LEU A 107 13.19 19.08 1.12
C LEU A 107 13.08 20.54 1.58
N ASP A 108 13.38 21.48 0.67
CA ASP A 108 13.28 22.92 0.95
C ASP A 108 11.83 23.43 0.84
N SER A 109 11.03 22.82 -0.03
CA SER A 109 9.61 23.10 -0.23
C SER A 109 8.84 21.80 -0.44
N ASP A 110 7.51 21.87 -0.43
CA ASP A 110 6.64 20.71 -0.65
C ASP A 110 6.11 20.56 -2.08
N GLU A 111 6.60 21.38 -3.02
CA GLU A 111 6.15 21.41 -4.43
C GLU A 111 6.26 20.03 -5.10
N ASP A 112 7.39 19.35 -4.90
CA ASP A 112 7.63 17.99 -5.41
C ASP A 112 6.64 16.94 -4.85
N LEU A 113 6.01 17.23 -3.70
CA LEU A 113 5.08 16.33 -3.01
C LEU A 113 3.62 16.60 -3.37
N HIS A 114 3.31 17.67 -4.12
CA HIS A 114 1.92 18.03 -4.45
C HIS A 114 1.19 16.91 -5.16
N SER A 115 1.85 16.21 -6.08
CA SER A 115 1.28 15.05 -6.79
C SER A 115 0.89 13.92 -5.82
N LEU A 116 1.74 13.65 -4.82
CA LEU A 116 1.47 12.67 -3.77
C LEU A 116 0.31 13.13 -2.88
N PHE A 117 0.27 14.39 -2.46
CA PHE A 117 -0.79 14.95 -1.62
C PHE A 117 -2.15 14.91 -2.31
N ILE A 118 -2.23 15.32 -3.57
CA ILE A 118 -3.46 15.26 -4.37
C ILE A 118 -3.92 13.81 -4.54
N LYS A 119 -3.01 12.88 -4.88
CA LYS A 119 -3.31 11.45 -4.93
C LYS A 119 -3.76 10.91 -3.57
N GLY A 120 -3.24 11.47 -2.48
CA GLY A 120 -3.63 11.20 -1.10
C GLY A 120 -5.02 11.74 -0.72
N GLY A 121 -5.62 12.55 -1.58
CA GLY A 121 -6.92 13.18 -1.38
C GLY A 121 -6.84 14.52 -0.64
N LEU A 122 -5.70 15.21 -0.66
CA LEU A 122 -5.56 16.58 -0.14
C LEU A 122 -5.78 17.61 -1.24
N GLU A 123 -6.33 18.76 -0.87
CA GLU A 123 -6.33 19.97 -1.67
C GLU A 123 -5.04 20.76 -1.39
N VAL A 124 -4.42 21.31 -2.44
CA VAL A 124 -3.13 22.02 -2.33
C VAL A 124 -3.26 23.39 -2.98
N GLY A 125 -2.71 24.43 -2.34
CA GLY A 125 -2.54 25.75 -2.94
C GLY A 125 -3.75 26.67 -2.85
N ASN A 126 -4.75 26.33 -2.03
CA ASN A 126 -5.92 27.17 -1.78
C ASN A 126 -5.87 27.90 -0.43
N GLU A 127 -4.72 27.88 0.25
CA GLU A 127 -4.59 28.50 1.56
C GLU A 127 -4.46 30.03 1.45
N PRO A 128 -5.12 30.78 2.35
CA PRO A 128 -5.17 32.24 2.29
C PRO A 128 -3.82 32.92 2.60
N ILE A 129 -2.95 32.25 3.35
CA ILE A 129 -1.64 32.77 3.77
C ILE A 129 -0.58 31.75 3.39
N PRO A 130 0.48 32.09 2.63
CA PRO A 130 1.51 31.13 2.24
C PRO A 130 2.25 30.56 3.46
N SER A 131 2.68 29.31 3.35
CA SER A 131 3.49 28.68 4.40
C SER A 131 4.94 29.12 4.29
N LYS A 132 5.52 29.53 5.42
CA LYS A 132 6.96 29.57 5.60
C LYS A 132 7.39 28.19 6.13
N PHE A 133 7.76 27.30 5.22
CA PHE A 133 8.19 25.95 5.57
C PHE A 133 9.36 25.97 6.53
N MET A 134 9.25 25.17 7.58
CA MET A 134 10.32 24.92 8.55
C MET A 134 10.90 23.52 8.38
N ARG A 135 10.06 22.56 7.99
CA ARG A 135 10.49 21.21 7.70
C ARG A 135 9.57 20.57 6.69
N VAL A 136 10.15 20.00 5.64
CA VAL A 136 9.46 19.14 4.70
C VAL A 136 10.22 17.83 4.65
N LEU A 137 9.53 16.74 4.96
CA LEU A 137 10.10 15.39 4.97
C LEU A 137 9.41 14.55 3.91
N ALA A 138 10.20 13.74 3.21
CA ALA A 138 9.70 12.82 2.21
C ALA A 138 10.36 11.46 2.33
N PHE A 139 9.66 10.41 1.94
CA PHE A 139 10.24 9.10 1.67
C PHE A 139 10.08 8.81 0.18
N LYS A 140 11.19 8.52 -0.48
CA LYS A 140 11.27 8.26 -1.92
C LYS A 140 11.83 6.86 -2.15
N GLU A 141 11.23 6.13 -3.09
CA GLU A 141 11.78 4.87 -3.63
C GLU A 141 11.92 5.02 -5.14
N GLU A 142 13.12 4.77 -5.67
CA GLU A 142 13.47 5.06 -7.05
C GLU A 142 13.18 6.53 -7.40
N GLU A 143 12.18 6.79 -8.26
CA GLU A 143 11.74 8.13 -8.65
C GLU A 143 10.41 8.57 -8.00
N ASP A 144 9.75 7.69 -7.23
CA ASP A 144 8.43 7.96 -6.68
C ASP A 144 8.49 8.39 -5.21
N TYR A 145 7.81 9.50 -4.87
CA TYR A 145 7.52 9.86 -3.49
C TYR A 145 6.40 8.97 -2.94
N LEU A 146 6.68 8.23 -1.87
CA LEU A 146 5.77 7.28 -1.24
C LEU A 146 5.24 7.74 0.12
N ALA A 147 5.88 8.71 0.74
CA ALA A 147 5.38 9.41 1.92
C ALA A 147 5.89 10.85 1.92
N GLY A 148 5.12 11.77 2.48
CA GLY A 148 5.49 13.17 2.53
C GLY A 148 4.74 13.90 3.61
N ALA A 149 5.39 14.87 4.26
CA ALA A 149 4.74 15.79 5.16
C ALA A 149 5.46 17.14 5.19
N SER A 150 4.70 18.22 5.33
CA SER A 150 5.19 19.58 5.45
C SER A 150 4.69 20.24 6.74
N LEU A 151 5.58 21.00 7.36
CA LEU A 151 5.33 21.79 8.56
C LEU A 151 5.93 23.19 8.36
N GLY A 152 5.14 24.19 8.69
CA GLY A 152 5.53 25.58 8.50
C GLY A 152 4.73 26.55 9.34
N LYS A 153 5.09 27.83 9.21
CA LYS A 153 4.35 28.93 9.82
C LYS A 153 3.44 29.58 8.79
N ARG A 154 2.17 29.77 9.14
CA ARG A 154 1.23 30.62 8.40
C ARG A 154 0.80 31.76 9.31
N GLY A 155 1.32 32.96 9.04
CA GLY A 155 1.22 34.08 9.97
C GLY A 155 1.91 33.75 11.31
N GLU A 156 1.15 33.84 12.40
CA GLU A 156 1.62 33.54 13.75
C GLU A 156 1.47 32.07 14.17
N TYR A 157 0.71 31.28 13.40
CA TYR A 157 0.35 29.89 13.68
C TYR A 157 1.39 28.91 13.12
N LEU A 158 1.66 27.86 13.90
CA LEU A 158 2.47 26.72 13.45
C LEU A 158 1.52 25.61 12.99
N VAL A 159 1.70 25.15 11.75
CA VAL A 159 0.77 24.22 11.11
C VAL A 159 1.49 23.00 10.54
N VAL A 160 0.83 21.84 10.61
CA VAL A 160 1.14 20.72 9.73
C VAL A 160 0.33 20.95 8.46
N ASP A 161 1.02 21.39 7.41
CA ASP A 161 0.43 21.83 6.16
C ASP A 161 -0.17 20.65 5.39
N SER A 162 0.61 19.58 5.24
CA SER A 162 0.19 18.39 4.53
C SER A 162 0.88 17.16 5.11
N ILE A 163 0.19 16.03 5.07
CA ILE A 163 0.78 14.72 5.34
C ILE A 163 0.06 13.66 4.53
N THR A 164 0.81 12.81 3.84
CA THR A 164 0.27 11.68 3.10
C THR A 164 1.26 10.53 3.10
N VAL A 165 0.73 9.31 3.19
CA VAL A 165 1.45 8.08 2.89
C VAL A 165 0.72 7.42 1.73
N ASP A 166 1.45 6.98 0.71
CA ASP A 166 0.91 6.22 -0.41
C ASP A 166 0.15 4.99 0.11
N GLU A 167 -0.99 4.69 -0.50
CA GLU A 167 -1.90 3.64 -0.03
C GLU A 167 -1.20 2.29 0.17
N ARG A 168 -0.22 1.97 -0.68
CA ARG A 168 0.58 0.73 -0.63
C ARG A 168 1.30 0.55 0.70
N LEU A 169 1.62 1.64 1.38
CA LEU A 169 2.42 1.65 2.61
C LEU A 169 1.63 2.02 3.88
N ARG A 170 0.32 2.31 3.76
CA ARG A 170 -0.53 2.65 4.91
C ARG A 170 -0.70 1.46 5.87
N GLY A 171 -1.02 1.77 7.13
CA GLY A 171 -1.24 0.76 8.18
C GLY A 171 0.04 0.17 8.79
N ARG A 172 1.21 0.71 8.43
CA ARG A 172 2.53 0.22 8.87
C ARG A 172 3.28 1.23 9.74
N GLY A 173 2.61 2.12 10.46
CA GLY A 173 3.28 3.09 11.34
C GLY A 173 4.12 4.18 10.66
N ILE A 174 4.30 4.18 9.33
CA ILE A 174 5.11 5.17 8.59
C ILE A 174 4.65 6.60 8.86
N GLY A 175 3.34 6.86 8.80
CA GLY A 175 2.80 8.19 9.11
C GLY A 175 3.11 8.64 10.53
N GLN A 176 3.13 7.71 11.51
CA GLN A 176 3.50 8.04 12.88
C GLN A 176 4.99 8.36 13.00
N LYS A 177 5.85 7.57 12.33
CA LYS A 177 7.30 7.84 12.26
C LYS A 177 7.56 9.20 11.61
N LEU A 178 6.93 9.46 10.47
CA LEU A 178 7.01 10.72 9.74
C LEU A 178 6.59 11.91 10.61
N MET A 179 5.48 11.80 11.34
CA MET A 179 5.07 12.85 12.28
C MET A 179 6.06 13.04 13.42
N LYS A 180 6.57 11.96 14.03
CA LYS A 180 7.57 12.05 15.09
C LYS A 180 8.83 12.79 14.61
N GLU A 181 9.32 12.44 13.43
CA GLU A 181 10.48 13.10 12.82
C GLU A 181 10.17 14.52 12.36
N LEU A 182 8.97 14.79 11.85
CA LEU A 182 8.55 16.15 11.47
C LEU A 182 8.49 17.08 12.68
N LEU A 183 8.06 16.56 13.84
CA LEU A 183 7.88 17.32 15.07
C LEU A 183 9.12 17.34 15.99
N PHE A 184 10.14 16.56 15.66
CA PHE A 184 11.37 16.42 16.45
C PHE A 184 12.09 17.76 16.60
N ASP A 185 12.50 18.10 17.83
CA ASP A 185 13.24 19.33 18.15
C ASP A 185 12.54 20.65 17.76
N LEU A 186 11.21 20.62 17.57
CA LEU A 186 10.44 21.85 17.44
C LEU A 186 10.26 22.53 18.81
N PRO A 187 10.22 23.88 18.86
CA PRO A 187 10.00 24.61 20.10
C PRO A 187 8.68 24.19 20.77
N TYR A 188 8.73 23.85 22.07
CA TYR A 188 7.57 23.38 22.83
C TYR A 188 6.55 24.48 23.17
N GLU A 189 6.90 25.74 22.96
CA GLU A 189 6.11 26.90 23.36
C GLU A 189 4.94 27.21 22.43
N LYS A 190 4.85 26.56 21.26
CA LYS A 190 3.80 26.82 20.28
C LYS A 190 2.91 25.61 20.05
N ASP A 191 1.61 25.86 20.13
CA ASP A 191 0.60 24.91 19.70
C ASP A 191 0.68 24.67 18.19
N LEU A 192 0.42 23.42 17.80
CA LEU A 192 0.42 22.98 16.42
C LEU A 192 -1.00 22.75 15.95
N TYR A 193 -1.35 23.30 14.80
CA TYR A 193 -2.68 23.17 14.23
C TYR A 193 -2.66 22.35 12.94
N LEU A 194 -3.73 21.63 12.68
CA LEU A 194 -3.94 20.96 11.39
C LEU A 194 -5.42 20.78 11.08
N MET A 195 -5.70 20.47 9.81
CA MET A 195 -7.04 20.14 9.33
C MET A 195 -7.07 18.66 8.90
N ALA A 196 -7.68 17.81 9.73
CA ALA A 196 -7.60 16.36 9.57
C ALA A 196 -8.76 15.78 8.76
N LYS A 197 -8.47 15.12 7.63
CA LYS A 197 -9.39 14.17 7.00
C LYS A 197 -9.43 12.80 7.69
N ALA A 198 -8.42 12.49 8.50
CA ALA A 198 -8.30 11.24 9.27
C ALA A 198 -8.03 11.53 10.76
N PRO A 199 -9.00 12.08 11.51
CA PRO A 199 -8.78 12.58 12.87
C PRO A 199 -8.29 11.50 13.85
N ASP A 200 -8.74 10.25 13.72
CA ASP A 200 -8.33 9.17 14.63
C ASP A 200 -6.85 8.80 14.51
N PHE A 201 -6.20 9.11 13.39
CA PHE A 201 -4.75 8.99 13.25
C PHE A 201 -4.04 10.02 14.15
N PHE A 202 -4.48 11.27 14.11
CA PHE A 202 -3.85 12.37 14.86
C PHE A 202 -4.17 12.31 16.36
N LYS A 203 -5.34 11.81 16.77
CA LYS A 203 -5.65 11.56 18.18
C LYS A 203 -4.62 10.65 18.87
N LYS A 204 -4.16 9.62 18.16
CA LYS A 204 -3.09 8.72 18.66
C LYS A 204 -1.73 9.41 18.83
N LEU A 205 -1.55 10.57 18.20
CA LEU A 205 -0.36 11.40 18.30
C LEU A 205 -0.54 12.56 19.31
N GLY A 206 -1.64 12.56 20.08
CA GLY A 206 -1.91 13.57 21.11
C GLY A 206 -2.63 14.82 20.60
N PHE A 207 -3.08 14.85 19.34
CA PHE A 207 -3.90 15.96 18.86
C PHE A 207 -5.33 15.85 19.41
N GLU A 208 -5.87 16.99 19.82
CA GLU A 208 -7.24 17.15 20.29
C GLU A 208 -8.10 17.80 19.21
N LEU A 209 -9.39 17.47 19.19
CA LEU A 209 -10.36 18.19 18.35
C LEU A 209 -10.62 19.58 18.95
N ILE A 210 -10.73 20.58 18.08
CA ILE A 210 -11.20 21.91 18.47
C ILE A 210 -12.49 22.24 17.71
N PRO A 211 -13.33 23.16 18.22
CA PRO A 211 -14.42 23.76 17.45
C PRO A 211 -13.90 24.44 16.19
N MET A 212 -14.74 24.55 15.15
CA MET A 212 -14.34 25.19 13.90
C MET A 212 -14.10 26.70 14.10
N GLU A 213 -14.81 27.29 15.06
CA GLU A 213 -14.71 28.69 15.44
C GLU A 213 -13.36 29.04 16.08
N GLU A 214 -12.69 28.04 16.68
CA GLU A 214 -11.34 28.16 17.24
C GLU A 214 -10.25 27.80 16.21
N CYS A 215 -10.64 27.35 15.01
CA CYS A 215 -9.68 26.99 13.97
C CYS A 215 -8.98 28.26 13.43
N PRO A 216 -7.65 28.29 13.40
CA PRO A 216 -6.94 29.42 12.81
C PRO A 216 -7.39 29.71 11.37
N PRO A 217 -7.58 30.98 10.98
CA PRO A 217 -8.07 31.37 9.66
C PRO A 217 -6.99 31.25 8.55
N VAL A 218 -6.13 30.23 8.64
CA VAL A 218 -4.97 29.99 7.76
C VAL A 218 -5.14 28.78 6.86
N PHE A 219 -6.20 27.98 7.06
CA PHE A 219 -6.49 26.79 6.28
C PHE A 219 -7.42 27.12 5.11
N GLY A 220 -7.05 26.70 3.90
CA GLY A 220 -7.88 26.88 2.70
C GLY A 220 -9.25 26.19 2.78
N CYS A 221 -9.40 25.21 3.68
CA CYS A 221 -10.69 24.54 3.94
C CYS A 221 -11.80 25.52 4.34
N LEU A 222 -11.49 26.61 5.03
CA LEU A 222 -12.49 27.60 5.48
C LEU A 222 -13.17 28.34 4.32
N ASN A 223 -12.54 28.36 3.14
CA ASN A 223 -13.06 28.97 1.92
C ASN A 223 -13.37 27.92 0.83
N CYS A 224 -13.53 26.66 1.21
CA CYS A 224 -13.70 25.57 0.26
C CYS A 224 -15.18 25.19 0.08
N ASP A 225 -15.69 25.26 -1.16
CA ASP A 225 -17.08 24.90 -1.49
C ASP A 225 -17.46 23.44 -1.20
N ARG A 226 -16.47 22.58 -0.95
CA ARG A 226 -16.66 21.16 -0.61
C ARG A 226 -16.84 20.92 0.90
N LEU A 227 -16.43 21.88 1.72
CA LEU A 227 -16.47 21.78 3.18
C LEU A 227 -17.93 21.63 3.65
N GLY A 228 -18.20 20.58 4.42
CA GLY A 228 -19.55 20.31 4.95
C GLY A 228 -20.52 19.72 3.93
N VAL A 229 -20.13 19.57 2.66
CA VAL A 229 -20.95 18.97 1.59
C VAL A 229 -20.53 17.52 1.36
N ASN A 230 -19.29 17.33 0.91
CA ASN A 230 -18.71 16.00 0.65
C ASN A 230 -17.30 15.83 1.27
N CYS A 231 -16.80 16.86 1.95
CA CYS A 231 -15.56 16.84 2.70
C CYS A 231 -15.81 17.34 4.13
N PHE A 232 -15.49 16.51 5.13
CA PHE A 232 -15.78 16.80 6.54
C PHE A 232 -14.50 16.76 7.40
N PRO A 233 -13.48 17.56 7.07
CA PRO A 233 -12.26 17.57 7.84
C PRO A 233 -12.53 18.13 9.26
N LYS A 234 -11.65 17.78 10.19
CA LYS A 234 -11.75 18.21 11.58
C LYS A 234 -10.54 19.06 11.95
N PRO A 235 -10.73 20.29 12.44
CA PRO A 235 -9.62 21.06 12.96
C PRO A 235 -9.12 20.41 14.25
N MET A 236 -7.80 20.34 14.39
CA MET A 236 -7.15 19.72 15.53
C MET A 236 -5.96 20.54 16.00
N ILE A 237 -5.69 20.44 17.30
CA ILE A 237 -4.58 21.11 17.97
C ILE A 237 -3.73 20.10 18.73
N LEU A 238 -2.41 20.22 18.66
CA LEU A 238 -1.49 19.58 19.60
C LEU A 238 -0.95 20.65 20.53
N ARG A 239 -1.37 20.59 21.79
CA ARG A 239 -0.95 21.53 22.83
C ARG A 239 0.40 21.13 23.37
N ARG A 240 1.45 21.91 23.09
CA ARG A 240 2.83 21.57 23.48
C ARG A 240 3.30 22.23 24.77
N GLY A 241 2.59 23.27 25.22
CA GLY A 241 2.86 23.98 26.47
C GLY A 241 2.28 23.34 27.74
N LYS A 242 1.64 22.16 27.65
CA LYS A 242 1.22 21.37 28.82
C LYS A 242 2.12 20.15 28.91
N ASN A 243 2.71 19.91 30.09
CA ASN A 243 3.49 18.71 30.41
C ASN A 243 2.71 17.45 29.99
N LEU A 244 2.99 16.92 28.80
CA LEU A 244 2.53 15.62 28.36
C LEU A 244 3.47 14.59 29.01
N THR A 245 3.10 14.10 30.19
CA THR A 245 3.55 12.80 30.66
C THR A 245 3.14 11.78 29.60
N ILE A 246 4.07 11.43 28.72
CA ILE A 246 3.97 10.24 27.88
C ILE A 246 4.02 9.08 28.86
N GLN A 247 2.90 8.39 29.05
CA GLN A 247 2.90 7.10 29.72
C GLN A 247 3.52 6.10 28.73
N ASP A 248 4.60 5.47 29.18
CA ASP A 248 5.33 4.39 28.50
C ASP A 248 4.44 3.18 28.16
#